data_AF-A0A1B8YMQ2-F1
#
_entry.id   AF-A0A1B8YMQ2-F1
#
_cell.length_a   1.000
_cell.length_b   1.000
_cell.length_c   1.000
_cell.angle_alpha   90.00
_cell.angle_beta   90.00
_cell.angle_gamma   90.00
#
_symmetry.space_group_name_H-M   'P 1'
#
loop_
_entity.id
_entity.type
_entity.pdbx_description
1 polymer ?
#
loop_
_entity_poly.entity_id
_entity_poly.type
_entity_poly.pdbx_seq_one_letter_code
_entity_poly.pdbx_strand_id
1 'polypeptide(L)' 'MMNGILMSNGIDAISVPAAKVHEFNEKMVRFYRSKDATEMMAFLVDCHSDVEQIRAANTRN' A
#
# COMPACT_ATOMS: atom_id res chain seq x y z
N MET A 1 -2.86 -11.61 5.55
CA MET A 1 -3.22 -12.08 4.19
C MET A 1 -2.62 -11.23 3.08
N MET A 2 -2.54 -9.88 3.17
CA MET A 2 -1.96 -9.02 2.12
C MET A 2 -0.46 -9.30 1.84
N ASN A 3 0.38 -9.35 2.87
CA ASN A 3 1.82 -9.63 2.69
C ASN A 3 2.09 -11.02 2.10
N GLY A 4 1.23 -12.00 2.37
CA GLY A 4 1.36 -13.33 1.78
C GLY A 4 1.20 -13.32 0.27
N ILE A 5 0.24 -12.55 -0.26
CA ILE A 5 0.04 -12.41 -1.71
C ILE A 5 1.20 -11.65 -2.35
N LEU A 6 1.68 -10.59 -1.71
CA LEU A 6 2.82 -9.80 -2.19
C LEU A 6 4.10 -10.67 -2.27
N MET A 7 4.42 -11.38 -1.20
CA MET A 7 5.59 -12.26 -1.14
C MET A 7 5.51 -13.40 -2.17
N SER A 8 4.32 -13.96 -2.42
CA SER A 8 4.13 -14.97 -3.47
C SER A 8 4.30 -14.42 -4.89
N ASN A 9 4.20 -13.10 -5.09
CA ASN A 9 4.47 -12.43 -6.36
C ASN A 9 5.89 -11.83 -6.42
N GLY A 10 6.77 -12.16 -5.46
CA GLY A 10 8.14 -11.64 -5.40
C GLY A 10 8.24 -10.17 -4.99
N ILE A 11 7.16 -9.59 -4.44
CA ILE A 11 7.12 -8.22 -3.92
C ILE A 11 7.34 -8.28 -2.41
N ASP A 12 8.24 -7.45 -1.90
CA ASP A 12 8.54 -7.38 -0.48
C ASP A 12 7.33 -6.99 0.37
N ALA A 13 7.37 -7.37 1.63
CA ALA A 13 6.28 -7.12 2.55
C ALA A 13 6.10 -5.62 2.80
N ILE A 14 4.88 -5.11 2.64
CA ILE A 14 4.55 -3.75 3.07
C ILE A 14 4.45 -3.74 4.60
N SER A 15 5.25 -2.85 5.21
CA SER A 15 5.22 -2.60 6.65
C SER A 15 4.76 -1.17 6.88
N VAL A 16 3.61 -1.00 7.54
CA VAL A 16 3.11 0.33 7.90
C VAL A 16 3.85 0.81 9.16
N PRO A 17 4.56 1.95 9.13
CA PRO A 17 5.25 2.46 10.30
C PRO A 17 4.28 2.76 11.45
N ALA A 18 4.68 2.44 12.69
CA ALA A 18 3.86 2.68 13.87
C ALA A 18 3.36 4.13 13.99
N ALA A 19 4.18 5.10 13.56
CA ALA A 19 3.84 6.52 13.54
C ALA A 19 2.69 6.89 12.59
N LYS A 20 2.46 6.09 11.52
CA LYS A 20 1.43 6.34 10.50
C LYS A 20 0.19 5.42 10.66
N VAL A 21 0.10 4.65 11.75
CA VAL A 21 -1.04 3.72 12.00
C VAL A 21 -2.38 4.45 12.10
N HIS A 22 -2.39 5.65 12.68
CA HIS A 22 -3.63 6.44 12.77
C HIS A 22 -4.16 6.80 11.38
N GLU A 23 -3.28 7.27 10.50
CA GLU A 23 -3.60 7.65 9.13
C GLU A 23 -4.05 6.45 8.28
N PHE A 24 -3.42 5.29 8.47
CA PHE A 24 -3.87 4.02 7.89
C PHE A 24 -5.30 3.66 8.32
N ASN A 25 -5.61 3.77 9.61
CA ASN A 25 -6.92 3.43 10.14
C ASN A 25 -8.01 4.36 9.59
N GLU A 26 -7.75 5.67 9.50
CA GLU A 26 -8.69 6.63 8.91
C GLU A 26 -8.98 6.33 7.43
N LYS A 27 -7.93 6.04 6.65
CA LYS A 27 -8.06 5.68 5.23
C LYS A 27 -8.83 4.37 5.05
N MET A 28 -8.62 3.38 5.92
CA MET A 28 -9.40 2.14 5.92
C MET A 28 -10.89 2.39 6.20
N VAL A 29 -11.23 3.25 7.15
CA VAL A 29 -12.62 3.62 7.42
C VAL A 29 -13.26 4.30 6.20
N ARG A 30 -12.53 5.21 5.54
CA ARG A 30 -13.00 5.87 4.30
C ARG A 30 -13.20 4.87 3.17
N PHE A 31 -12.28 3.93 2.99
CA PHE A 31 -12.39 2.85 2.01
C PHE A 31 -13.63 2.00 2.26
N TYR A 32 -13.88 1.56 3.50
CA TYR A 32 -15.05 0.74 3.80
C TYR A 32 -16.38 1.44 3.49
N ARG A 33 -16.43 2.78 3.64
CA ARG A 33 -17.61 3.60 3.35
C ARG A 33 -17.78 3.93 1.88
N SER A 34 -16.72 4.34 1.21
CA SER A 34 -16.76 4.82 -0.19
C SER A 34 -16.58 3.71 -1.23
N LYS A 35 -15.98 2.58 -0.81
CA LYS A 35 -15.44 1.52 -1.68
C LYS A 35 -14.34 2.00 -2.64
N ASP A 36 -13.85 3.22 -2.46
CA ASP A 36 -12.73 3.77 -3.22
C ASP A 36 -11.42 3.46 -2.49
N ALA A 37 -10.59 2.63 -3.11
CA ALA A 37 -9.29 2.22 -2.57
C ALA A 37 -8.15 3.15 -2.98
N THR A 38 -8.38 4.17 -3.80
CA THR A 38 -7.33 5.01 -4.39
C THR A 38 -6.44 5.66 -3.32
N GLU A 39 -7.05 6.27 -2.32
CA GLU A 39 -6.34 6.93 -1.21
C GLU A 39 -5.54 5.92 -0.36
N MET A 40 -6.11 4.73 -0.17
CA MET A 40 -5.51 3.66 0.63
C MET A 40 -4.32 3.01 -0.09
N MET A 41 -4.46 2.74 -1.38
CA MET A 41 -3.40 2.17 -2.20
C MET A 41 -2.24 3.14 -2.36
N ALA A 42 -2.50 4.44 -2.54
CA ALA A 42 -1.45 5.46 -2.60
C ALA A 42 -0.63 5.50 -1.29
N PHE A 43 -1.31 5.42 -0.13
CA PHE A 43 -0.64 5.37 1.17
C PHE A 43 0.19 4.10 1.37
N LEU A 44 -0.32 2.94 0.96
CA LEU A 44 0.40 1.67 1.05
C LEU A 44 1.63 1.64 0.15
N VAL A 45 1.52 2.22 -1.05
CA VAL A 45 2.66 2.40 -1.95
C VAL A 45 3.69 3.29 -1.26
N ASP A 46 3.33 4.46 -0.72
CA ASP A 46 4.25 5.34 0.01
C ASP A 46 4.98 4.68 1.19
N CYS A 47 4.37 3.67 1.82
CA CYS A 47 4.99 2.91 2.90
C CYS A 47 5.92 1.78 2.42
N HIS A 48 5.97 1.47 1.14
CA HIS A 48 6.83 0.41 0.58
C HIS A 48 8.27 0.93 0.41
N SER A 49 9.26 0.23 0.95
CA SER A 49 10.68 0.60 0.84
C SER A 49 11.14 0.77 -0.61
N ASP A 50 10.65 -0.08 -1.51
CA ASP A 50 10.86 -0.02 -2.96
C ASP A 50 9.80 0.78 -3.76
N VAL A 51 9.22 1.85 -3.20
CA VAL A 51 8.37 2.81 -3.96
C VAL A 51 8.94 3.12 -5.35
N GLU A 52 10.25 3.32 -5.41
CA GLU A 52 10.96 3.67 -6.63
C GLU A 52 10.90 2.54 -7.68
N GLN A 53 10.98 1.26 -7.27
CA GLN A 53 10.90 0.13 -8.20
C GLN A 53 9.47 -0.10 -8.71
N ILE A 54 8.45 0.07 -7.86
CA ILE A 54 7.03 -0.04 -8.24
C ILE A 54 6.65 1.07 -9.22
N ARG A 55 7.11 2.31 -8.98
CA ARG A 55 6.91 3.43 -9.91
C ARG A 55 7.63 3.21 -11.24
N ALA A 56 8.85 2.70 -11.22
CA ALA A 56 9.61 2.38 -12.42
C ALA A 56 8.94 1.27 -13.27
N ALA A 57 8.36 0.26 -12.64
CA ALA A 57 7.65 -0.82 -13.32
C ALA A 57 6.34 -0.36 -13.98
N ASN A 58 5.60 0.55 -13.34
CA ASN A 58 4.32 1.07 -13.87
C ASN A 58 4.48 2.13 -14.97
N THR A 59 5.68 2.73 -15.13
CA THR A 59 5.95 3.73 -16.18
C THR A 59 6.32 3.08 -17.53
N ARG A 60 6.46 1.75 -17.59
CA ARG A 60 6.82 0.98 -18.81
C ARG A 60 5.63 0.30 -19.50
N ASN A 61 4.41 0.82 -19.32
CA ASN A 61 3.23 0.36 -20.07
C ASN A 61 2.54 1.52 -20.79
#